data_AF-A0A662KQP5-F1
#
_entry.id   AF-A0A662KQP5-F1
#
_cell.length_a   1.000
_cell.length_b   1.000
_cell.length_c   1.000
_cell.angle_alpha   90.00
_cell.angle_beta   90.00
_cell.angle_gamma   90.00
#
_symmetry.space_group_name_H-M   'P 1'
#
loop_
_entity.id
_entity.type
_entity.pdbx_description
1 polymer ?
#
loop_
_entity_poly.entity_id
_entity_poly.type
_entity_poly.pdbx_seq_one_letter_code
_entity_poly.pdbx_strand_id
1 'polypeptide(L)' 'MRYKIAIVISVILVLSGFGIKFSSADNEIDVVEYGEYCLLDIDNASYLYNPGYPILPYYTKTYTFPAGTKINEI' A
#
# COMPACT_ATOMS: atom_id res chain seq x y z
N MET A 1 -30.73 15.91 -25.38
CA MET A 1 -29.26 16.11 -25.36
C MET A 1 -28.78 16.91 -24.14
N ARG A 2 -29.42 18.02 -23.76
CA ARG A 2 -28.97 18.90 -22.64
C ARG A 2 -28.91 18.22 -21.26
N TYR A 3 -29.91 17.42 -20.89
CA TYR A 3 -29.94 16.75 -19.58
C TYR A 3 -28.88 15.63 -19.45
N LYS A 4 -28.51 14.96 -20.55
CA LYS A 4 -27.45 13.94 -20.56
C LYS A 4 -26.09 14.58 -20.23
N ILE A 5 -25.83 15.77 -20.78
CA ILE A 5 -24.61 16.55 -20.52
C ILE A 5 -24.58 17.00 -19.05
N ALA A 6 -25.71 17.46 -18.51
CA ALA A 6 -25.81 17.86 -17.09
C ALA A 6 -25.53 16.70 -16.13
N ILE A 7 -26.02 15.50 -16.45
CA ILE A 7 -25.74 14.29 -15.65
C ILE A 7 -24.24 13.97 -15.66
N VAL A 8 -23.59 13.97 -16.83
CA VAL A 8 -22.15 13.70 -16.95
C VAL A 8 -21.32 14.71 -16.16
N ILE A 9 -21.65 16.00 -16.24
CA ILE A 9 -20.96 17.05 -15.48
C ILE A 9 -21.16 16.85 -13.98
N SER A 10 -22.37 16.51 -13.54
CA SER A 10 -22.63 16.26 -12.11
C SER A 10 -21.86 15.06 -11.56
N VAL A 11 -21.72 13.98 -12.35
CA VAL A 11 -20.94 12.79 -11.98
C VAL A 11 -19.46 13.13 -11.86
N ILE A 12 -18.90 13.89 -12.81
CA ILE A 12 -17.50 14.35 -12.76
C ILE A 12 -17.25 15.24 -11.54
N LEU A 13 -18.18 16.15 -11.23
CA LEU A 13 -18.06 17.08 -10.11
C LEU A 13 -18.11 16.33 -8.77
N VAL A 14 -19.01 15.36 -8.63
CA VAL A 14 -19.07 14.47 -7.46
C VAL A 14 -17.80 13.62 -7.34
N LEU A 15 -17.29 13.03 -8.42
CA LEU A 15 -16.05 12.24 -8.43
C LEU A 15 -14.80 13.10 -8.13
N SER A 16 -14.81 14.38 -8.46
CA SER A 16 -13.71 15.31 -8.15
C SER A 16 -13.76 15.86 -6.71
N GLY A 17 -14.97 16.03 -6.15
CA GLY A 17 -15.18 16.54 -4.78
C GLY A 17 -15.16 15.45 -3.70
N PHE A 18 -15.64 14.25 -4.02
CA PHE A 18 -15.34 13.05 -3.25
C PHE A 18 -14.03 12.50 -3.79
N GLY A 19 -12.92 12.82 -3.14
CA GLY A 19 -11.60 12.28 -3.49
C GLY A 19 -11.57 10.76 -3.39
N ILE A 20 -12.05 10.07 -4.42
CA ILE A 20 -11.78 8.66 -4.67
C ILE A 20 -10.29 8.60 -5.00
N LYS A 21 -9.47 8.51 -3.95
CA LYS A 21 -8.11 8.03 -4.09
C LYS A 21 -8.22 6.57 -4.49
N PHE A 22 -8.10 6.30 -5.79
CA PHE A 22 -7.71 4.97 -6.25
C PHE A 22 -6.32 4.70 -5.68
N SER A 23 -6.28 4.17 -4.46
CA SER A 23 -5.07 3.60 -3.90
C SER A 23 -4.87 2.25 -4.60
N SER A 24 -4.35 2.29 -5.83
CA SER A 24 -3.62 1.14 -6.34
C SER A 24 -2.42 1.00 -5.42
N ALA A 25 -2.53 0.11 -4.43
CA ALA A 25 -1.40 -0.27 -3.60
C ALA A 25 -0.49 -1.21 -4.42
N ASP A 26 0.03 -0.69 -5.54
CA ASP A 26 1.26 -1.22 -6.10
C ASP A 26 2.35 -0.62 -5.22
N ASN A 27 2.80 -1.38 -4.23
CA ASN A 27 4.07 -1.06 -3.57
C ASN A 27 5.15 -1.36 -4.60
N GLU A 28 5.50 -0.36 -5.40
CA GLU A 28 6.62 -0.43 -6.33
C GLU A 28 7.88 -0.78 -5.52
N ILE A 29 8.56 -1.85 -5.91
CA ILE A 29 9.81 -2.28 -5.29
C ILE A 29 10.91 -1.62 -6.10
N ASP A 30 11.60 -0.65 -5.50
CA ASP A 30 12.80 -0.06 -6.06
C ASP A 30 14.03 -0.86 -5.59
N VAL A 31 15.01 -1.03 -6.48
CA VAL A 31 16.23 -1.78 -6.19
C VAL A 31 17.39 -0.79 -6.24
N VAL A 32 17.89 -0.43 -5.07
CA VAL A 32 18.99 0.51 -4.92
C VAL A 32 20.30 -0.26 -4.84
N GLU A 33 21.14 -0.09 -5.86
CA GLU A 33 22.44 -0.78 -5.95
C GLU A 33 23.50 -0.14 -5.02
N TYR A 34 24.23 -0.98 -4.30
CA TYR A 34 25.33 -0.65 -3.39
C TYR A 34 26.54 -1.56 -3.66
N GLY A 35 27.21 -1.34 -4.79
CA GLY A 35 28.39 -2.12 -5.17
C GLY A 35 28.01 -3.55 -5.54
N GLU A 36 28.43 -4.54 -4.74
CA GLU A 36 28.07 -5.96 -4.92
C GLU A 36 26.77 -6.35 -4.20
N TYR A 37 26.14 -5.40 -3.51
CA TYR A 37 24.89 -5.60 -2.77
C TYR A 37 23.80 -4.70 -3.33
N CYS A 38 22.55 -5.01 -3.01
CA CYS A 38 21.41 -4.13 -3.27
C CYS A 38 20.53 -4.00 -2.02
N LEU A 39 19.79 -2.89 -1.95
CA LEU A 39 18.74 -2.66 -0.97
C LEU A 39 17.41 -2.63 -1.72
N LEU A 40 16.43 -3.38 -1.21
CA LEU A 40 15.05 -3.29 -1.69
C LEU A 40 14.38 -2.11 -0.99
N ASP A 41 14.20 -1.00 -1.70
CA ASP A 41 13.49 0.17 -1.20
C ASP A 41 12.00 0.05 -1.53
N ILE A 42 11.15 0.11 -0.50
CA ILE A 42 9.71 -0.04 -0.65
C ILE A 42 9.03 1.01 0.23
N ASP A 43 8.10 1.75 -0.37
CA ASP A 43 7.37 2.81 0.31
C ASP A 43 6.72 2.35 1.62
N ASN A 44 7.01 3.09 2.69
CA ASN A 44 6.47 2.88 4.05
C ASN A 44 6.77 1.49 4.66
N ALA A 45 7.80 0.77 4.18
CA ALA A 45 8.21 -0.48 4.78
C ALA A 45 9.14 -0.27 5.99
N SER A 46 9.07 -1.20 6.95
CA SER A 46 10.08 -1.36 8.00
C SER A 46 11.13 -2.37 7.54
N TYR A 47 12.33 -2.33 8.12
CA TYR A 47 13.42 -3.22 7.72
C TYR A 47 13.83 -4.16 8.83
N LEU A 48 13.81 -5.46 8.55
CA LEU A 48 14.37 -6.47 9.42
C LEU A 48 15.89 -6.48 9.22
N TYR A 49 16.61 -6.10 10.26
CA TYR A 49 18.05 -5.93 10.23
C TYR A 49 18.71 -6.75 11.34
N ASN A 50 19.44 -7.80 10.94
CA ASN A 50 20.25 -8.62 11.83
C ASN A 50 21.68 -8.74 11.23
N PRO A 51 22.74 -8.50 12.01
CA PRO A 51 24.12 -8.60 11.51
C PRO A 51 24.41 -9.98 10.91
N GLY A 52 24.99 -10.01 9.70
CA GLY A 52 25.30 -11.25 8.97
C GLY A 52 24.15 -11.82 8.15
N TYR A 53 22.98 -11.18 8.14
CA TYR A 53 21.82 -11.56 7.34
C TYR A 53 21.45 -10.46 6.33
N PRO A 54 20.76 -10.81 5.23
CA PRO A 54 20.19 -9.82 4.32
C PRO A 54 19.20 -8.90 5.04
N ILE A 55 19.15 -7.65 4.59
CA ILE A 55 18.15 -6.69 5.05
C ILE A 55 16.85 -6.98 4.30
N LEU A 56 15.76 -7.24 5.03
CA LEU A 56 14.47 -7.59 4.43
C LEU A 56 13.40 -6.56 4.78
N PRO A 57 12.76 -5.92 3.79
CA PRO A 57 11.62 -5.05 4.05
C PRO A 57 10.38 -5.86 4.49
N TYR A 58 9.59 -5.32 5.41
CA TYR A 58 8.33 -5.90 5.86
C TYR A 58 7.30 -4.84 6.25
N TYR A 59 6.02 -5.20 6.17
CA TYR A 59 4.91 -4.40 6.66
C TYR A 59 4.27 -5.03 7.89
N THR A 60 4.02 -4.23 8.92
CA THR A 60 3.25 -4.66 10.09
C THR A 60 1.79 -4.30 9.90
N LYS A 61 0.90 -5.29 10.02
CA LYS A 61 -0.55 -5.08 10.06
C LYS A 61 -1.08 -5.49 11.43
N THR A 62 -1.82 -4.58 12.06
CA THR A 62 -2.49 -4.83 13.34
C THR A 62 -3.93 -5.27 13.08
N TYR A 63 -4.30 -6.41 13.65
CA TYR A 63 -5.66 -6.94 13.57
C TYR A 63 -6.27 -7.02 14.97
N THR A 64 -7.55 -6.70 15.06
CA THR A 64 -8.33 -6.89 16.29
C THR A 64 -9.22 -8.10 16.13
N PHE A 65 -9.07 -9.08 17.03
CA PHE A 65 -9.84 -10.31 17.01
C PHE A 65 -10.89 -10.31 18.12
N PRO A 66 -12.07 -10.91 17.91
CA PRO A 66 -13.04 -11.15 18.97
C PRO A 66 -12.44 -12.02 20.09
N ALA A 67 -12.97 -11.84 21.32
CA ALA A 67 -12.58 -12.68 22.45
C ALA A 67 -12.84 -14.17 22.16
N GLY A 68 -11.91 -15.04 22.54
CA GLY A 68 -11.98 -16.48 22.27
C GLY A 68 -11.44 -16.90 20.90
N THR A 69 -10.96 -15.96 20.07
CA THR A 69 -10.27 -16.30 18.82
C THR A 69 -8.91 -16.94 19.14
N LYS A 70 -8.68 -18.15 18.61
CA LYS A 70 -7.37 -18.81 18.67
C LYS A 70 -6.54 -18.38 17.46
N ILE A 71 -5.35 -17.84 17.73
CA ILE A 71 -4.33 -17.59 16.71
C ILE A 71 -3.49 -18.87 16.60
N ASN A 72 -3.42 -19.45 15.40
CA ASN A 72 -2.51 -20.56 15.14
C ASN A 72 -1.16 -20.00 14.68
N GLU A 73 -0.07 -20.58 15.17
CA GLU A 73 1.27 -20.29 14.68
C GLU A 73 1.41 -20.79 13.22
N ILE A 74 2.28 -20.13 12.45
CA ILE A 74 2.62 -20.46 11.06
C ILE A 74 3.91 -21.26 11.06
#